data_AF-A0A6C1NMB9-F1
#
_entry.id   AF-A0A6C1NMB9-F1
#
_cell.length_a   1.000
_cell.length_b   1.000
_cell.length_c   1.000
_cell.angle_alpha   90.00
_cell.angle_beta   90.00
_cell.angle_gamma   90.00
#
_symmetry.space_group_name_H-M   'P 1'
#
loop_
_entity.id
_entity.type
_entity.pdbx_description
1 polymer ?
#
loop_
_entity_poly.entity_id
_entity_poly.type
_entity_poly.pdbx_seq_one_letter_code
_entity_poly.pdbx_strand_id
1 'polypeptide(L)'
;MTRDRIGRALLWGSALFVLLALLWNPEVPGTDPVSAGAEGAGAWVLVDPHPLLAHPDSLPPGASAMASRALRDRLSRPELAGATLALALPRGLQVLARPGEDGGDALEAAPVDRPPDPEVTARILRDLVDAGADSILLLSTFRGDPAPLDAVLDSLEARARRGMAVPPVRLEALGGALRNAGVAELSVPRDLALDRPFTAAVRIRGEGGTPADSVDVRLLLSPGEGGQVELARTRIPLPPEGDDALVELDVPGGWATDREEVPRVLGAAVELEGDEWPADDRQEARLDALPDGILLISVAPDWEPRTLLPVLERSTGLPAEGWLRTGPPGEAARWLPLHGPDGAPAAGSGAPLPETGDLA
;
A
#
# COMPACT_ATOMS: atom_id res chain seq x y z
N MET A 1 -14.46 -54.38 16.07
CA MET A 1 -14.87 -53.65 14.85
C MET A 1 -15.46 -52.25 15.09
N THR A 2 -15.68 -51.80 16.34
CA THR A 2 -16.39 -50.54 16.66
C THR A 2 -15.50 -49.34 17.01
N ARG A 3 -14.30 -49.55 17.59
CA ARG A 3 -13.36 -48.44 17.91
C ARG A 3 -12.81 -47.71 16.69
N ASP A 4 -12.60 -48.45 15.61
CA ASP A 4 -11.93 -47.99 14.40
C ASP A 4 -12.82 -47.09 13.51
N ARG A 5 -14.15 -47.18 13.70
CA ARG A 5 -15.13 -46.31 13.03
C ARG A 5 -15.35 -45.00 13.78
N ILE A 6 -15.27 -45.02 15.12
CA ILE A 6 -15.40 -43.83 15.96
C ILE A 6 -14.18 -42.92 15.80
N GLY A 7 -12.97 -43.49 15.75
CA GLY A 7 -11.75 -42.72 15.49
C GLY A 7 -11.75 -42.04 14.13
N ARG A 8 -12.26 -42.71 13.09
CA ARG A 8 -12.44 -42.11 11.76
C ARG A 8 -13.51 -41.01 11.79
N ALA A 9 -14.68 -41.24 12.39
CA ALA A 9 -15.72 -40.21 12.47
C ALA A 9 -15.25 -38.92 13.17
N LEU A 10 -14.43 -39.05 14.22
CA LEU A 10 -13.81 -37.90 14.89
C LEU A 10 -12.80 -37.17 14.01
N LEU A 11 -11.96 -37.91 13.28
CA LEU A 11 -10.95 -37.33 12.37
C LEU A 11 -11.57 -36.60 11.18
N TRP A 12 -12.65 -37.16 10.61
CA TRP A 12 -13.41 -36.53 9.53
C TRP A 12 -14.22 -35.32 10.03
N GLY A 13 -14.75 -35.39 11.25
CA GLY A 13 -15.43 -34.26 11.90
C GLY A 13 -14.49 -33.09 12.19
N SER A 14 -13.28 -33.37 12.67
CA SER A 14 -12.27 -32.33 12.90
C SER A 14 -11.73 -31.73 11.60
N ALA A 15 -11.52 -32.55 10.57
CA ALA A 15 -11.10 -32.07 9.25
C ALA A 15 -12.17 -31.18 8.60
N LEU A 16 -13.45 -31.58 8.69
CA LEU A 16 -14.57 -30.79 8.19
C LEU A 16 -14.75 -29.47 8.95
N PHE A 17 -14.53 -29.48 10.28
CA PHE A 17 -14.55 -28.27 11.10
C PHE A 17 -13.43 -27.30 10.72
N VAL A 18 -12.21 -27.80 10.52
CA VAL A 18 -11.07 -26.98 10.05
C VAL A 18 -11.33 -26.44 8.64
N LEU A 19 -11.91 -27.24 7.74
CA LEU A 19 -12.29 -26.81 6.39
C LEU A 19 -13.38 -25.73 6.41
N LEU A 20 -14.39 -25.87 7.25
CA LEU A 20 -15.45 -24.86 7.41
C LEU A 20 -14.92 -23.59 8.07
N ALA A 21 -14.00 -23.70 9.03
CA ALA A 21 -13.34 -22.55 9.65
C ALA A 21 -12.47 -21.79 8.63
N LEU A 22 -11.73 -22.50 7.78
CA LEU A 22 -10.92 -21.91 6.71
C LEU A 22 -11.77 -21.30 5.57
N LEU A 23 -12.94 -21.89 5.26
CA LEU A 23 -13.86 -21.32 4.27
C LEU A 23 -14.52 -20.03 4.76
N TRP A 24 -14.72 -19.89 6.07
CA TRP A 24 -15.34 -18.70 6.67
C TRP A 24 -14.31 -17.60 6.99
N ASN A 25 -13.02 -17.95 7.12
CA ASN A 25 -11.93 -17.01 7.34
C ASN A 25 -10.63 -17.50 6.65
N PRO A 26 -10.29 -17.00 5.45
CA PRO A 26 -9.19 -17.54 4.63
C PRO A 26 -7.77 -17.16 5.08
N GLU A 27 -7.57 -16.57 6.26
CA GLU A 27 -6.24 -16.20 6.78
C GLU A 27 -5.82 -17.09 7.97
N VAL A 28 -4.84 -17.98 7.77
CA VAL A 28 -4.08 -18.67 8.83
C VAL A 28 -2.68 -19.02 8.30
N PRO A 29 -1.54 -18.96 9.05
CA PRO A 29 -1.21 -18.27 10.29
C PRO A 29 -0.01 -17.31 10.15
N GLY A 30 -0.18 -16.08 10.62
CA GLY A 30 0.89 -15.20 11.07
C GLY A 30 0.27 -14.34 12.14
N THR A 31 0.42 -14.73 13.42
CA THR A 31 -0.20 -14.09 14.59
C THR A 31 -1.59 -13.51 14.30
N ASP A 32 -2.58 -14.38 14.32
CA ASP A 32 -3.99 -14.00 14.38
C ASP A 32 -4.16 -12.84 15.40
N PRO A 33 -4.66 -11.65 14.99
CA PRO A 33 -4.82 -10.51 15.88
C PRO A 33 -5.79 -10.82 17.04
N VAL A 34 -6.56 -11.91 16.94
CA VAL A 34 -7.47 -12.41 17.98
C VAL A 34 -6.82 -13.52 18.83
N SER A 35 -5.63 -14.02 18.48
CA SER A 35 -4.83 -14.92 19.33
C SER A 35 -4.15 -14.20 20.50
N ALA A 36 -4.26 -12.86 20.57
CA ALA A 36 -4.19 -12.09 21.83
C ALA A 36 -5.52 -12.18 22.62
N GLY A 37 -6.18 -13.35 22.55
CA GLY A 37 -7.51 -13.69 23.08
C GLY A 37 -7.57 -13.81 24.59
N ALA A 38 -7.03 -12.81 25.29
CA ALA A 38 -7.38 -12.43 26.65
C ALA A 38 -7.53 -10.91 26.84
N GLU A 39 -7.16 -10.08 25.84
CA GLU A 39 -7.04 -8.61 26.00
C GLU A 39 -7.82 -7.78 24.96
N GLY A 40 -8.89 -8.33 24.36
CA GLY A 40 -9.82 -7.54 23.53
C GLY A 40 -10.65 -6.53 24.34
N ALA A 41 -10.73 -6.68 25.66
CA ALA A 41 -11.36 -5.74 26.59
C ALA A 41 -10.30 -4.79 27.16
N GLY A 42 -10.42 -3.50 26.87
CA GLY A 42 -9.51 -2.47 27.39
C GLY A 42 -9.36 -1.26 26.47
N ALA A 43 -8.63 -0.26 26.96
CA ALA A 43 -8.28 0.92 26.17
C ALA A 43 -7.08 0.62 25.26
N TRP A 44 -7.16 1.04 24.01
CA TRP A 44 -6.12 0.84 23.00
C TRP A 44 -5.54 2.17 22.53
N VAL A 45 -4.22 2.23 22.39
CA VAL A 45 -3.50 3.30 21.70
C VAL A 45 -2.89 2.70 20.44
N LEU A 46 -3.46 3.03 19.30
CA LEU A 46 -2.98 2.63 17.99
C LEU A 46 -2.09 3.74 17.44
N VAL A 47 -0.84 3.40 17.13
CA VAL A 47 0.08 4.31 16.45
C VAL A 47 0.20 3.87 15.00
N ASP A 48 -0.09 4.80 14.10
CA ASP A 48 0.16 4.64 12.67
C ASP A 48 1.67 4.79 12.43
N PRO A 49 2.37 3.80 11.84
CA PRO A 49 3.80 3.86 11.62
C PRO A 49 4.14 4.76 10.42
N HIS A 50 3.69 6.00 10.44
CA HIS A 50 4.02 6.98 9.42
C HIS A 50 5.54 7.26 9.43
N PRO A 51 6.21 7.46 8.28
CA PRO A 51 7.67 7.62 8.26
C PRO A 51 8.18 8.79 9.11
N LEU A 52 7.40 9.87 9.26
CA LEU A 52 7.68 10.97 10.22
C LEU A 52 7.83 10.50 11.68
N LEU A 53 7.13 9.42 12.05
CA LEU A 53 7.11 8.89 13.41
C LEU A 53 8.15 7.79 13.59
N ALA A 54 8.39 6.99 12.54
CA ALA A 54 9.24 5.81 12.61
C ALA A 54 10.72 6.07 12.28
N HIS A 55 11.03 7.05 11.43
CA HIS A 55 12.40 7.33 10.99
C HIS A 55 12.77 8.82 11.14
N PRO A 56 13.02 9.28 12.38
CA PRO A 56 13.36 10.68 12.65
C PRO A 56 14.61 11.18 11.91
N ASP A 57 15.50 10.26 11.52
CA ASP A 57 16.79 10.56 10.91
C ASP A 57 16.78 10.50 9.37
N SER A 58 15.74 9.96 8.73
CA SER A 58 15.68 9.80 7.27
C SER A 58 15.01 10.97 6.54
N LEU A 59 14.48 11.93 7.29
CA LEU A 59 13.70 13.07 6.82
C LEU A 59 14.33 14.37 7.35
N PRO A 60 13.94 15.55 6.82
CA PRO A 60 14.46 16.81 7.34
C PRO A 60 14.31 16.88 8.87
N PRO A 61 15.37 17.23 9.62
CA PRO A 61 15.44 17.02 11.07
C PRO A 61 14.43 17.84 11.88
N GLY A 62 13.73 18.82 11.29
CA GLY A 62 12.71 19.63 11.96
C GLY A 62 11.39 18.88 12.16
N ALA A 63 10.75 18.47 11.06
CA ALA A 63 9.42 17.87 11.05
C ALA A 63 9.36 16.52 11.79
N SER A 64 10.31 15.64 11.49
CA SER A 64 10.33 14.30 12.08
C SER A 64 10.62 14.34 13.58
N ALA A 65 11.57 15.19 14.01
CA ALA A 65 11.86 15.37 15.44
C ALA A 65 10.67 15.95 16.21
N MET A 66 9.91 16.89 15.60
CA MET A 66 8.68 17.41 16.18
C MET A 66 7.60 16.34 16.32
N ALA A 67 7.37 15.54 15.28
CA ALA A 67 6.37 14.48 15.28
C ALA A 67 6.72 13.37 16.30
N SER A 68 7.97 12.89 16.31
CA SER A 68 8.44 11.90 17.29
C SER A 68 8.42 12.44 18.72
N ARG A 69 8.73 13.73 18.94
CA ARG A 69 8.60 14.36 20.26
C ARG A 69 7.14 14.45 20.70
N ALA A 70 6.25 14.89 19.82
CA ALA A 70 4.81 14.97 20.11
C ALA A 70 4.25 13.58 20.46
N LEU A 71 4.68 12.55 19.75
CA LEU A 71 4.32 11.16 20.04
C LEU A 71 4.80 10.73 21.44
N ARG A 72 6.08 10.95 21.78
CA ARG A 72 6.62 10.63 23.12
C ARG A 72 5.90 11.39 24.23
N ASP A 73 5.67 12.68 24.04
CA ASP A 73 4.92 13.53 24.99
C ASP A 73 3.48 13.01 25.16
N ARG A 74 2.87 12.46 24.08
CA ARG A 74 1.52 11.91 24.13
C ARG A 74 1.47 10.57 24.86
N LEU A 75 2.39 9.66 24.54
CA LEU A 75 2.49 8.34 25.16
C LEU A 75 2.86 8.41 26.65
N SER A 76 3.54 9.49 27.07
CA SER A 76 3.92 9.71 28.48
C SER A 76 2.77 10.23 29.36
N ARG A 77 1.58 10.47 28.80
CA ARG A 77 0.47 11.03 29.59
C ARG A 77 -0.13 9.99 30.53
N PRO A 78 -0.40 10.35 31.79
CA PRO A 78 -0.89 9.41 32.82
C PRO A 78 -2.29 8.85 32.50
N GLU A 79 -3.08 9.53 31.68
CA GLU A 79 -4.39 9.07 31.19
C GLU A 79 -4.30 7.84 30.28
N LEU A 80 -3.12 7.55 29.72
CA LEU A 80 -2.88 6.36 28.90
C LEU A 80 -2.26 5.20 29.70
N ALA A 81 -1.96 5.41 30.99
CA ALA A 81 -1.37 4.41 31.85
C ALA A 81 -2.36 3.26 32.06
N GLY A 82 -2.14 2.14 31.37
CA GLY A 82 -3.01 0.96 31.38
C GLY A 82 -3.68 0.65 30.05
N ALA A 83 -3.53 1.49 29.03
CA ALA A 83 -3.91 1.14 27.66
C ALA A 83 -2.92 0.13 27.05
N THR A 84 -3.34 -0.55 26.00
CA THR A 84 -2.46 -1.40 25.18
C THR A 84 -1.92 -0.58 24.01
N LEU A 85 -0.60 -0.44 23.91
CA LEU A 85 0.07 0.26 22.80
C LEU A 85 0.34 -0.73 21.66
N ALA A 86 -0.10 -0.38 20.46
CA ALA A 86 0.10 -1.20 19.29
C ALA A 86 0.41 -0.37 18.03
N LEU A 87 1.11 -0.99 17.09
CA LEU A 87 1.41 -0.45 15.76
C LEU A 87 0.50 -1.05 14.69
N ALA A 88 0.05 -0.19 13.78
CA ALA A 88 -0.68 -0.59 12.57
C ALA A 88 0.29 -0.99 11.44
N LEU A 89 0.76 -2.24 11.39
CA LEU A 89 1.68 -2.68 10.34
C LEU A 89 0.94 -3.37 9.17
N PRO A 90 1.52 -3.41 7.95
CA PRO A 90 0.91 -4.09 6.81
C PRO A 90 0.55 -5.56 7.09
N ARG A 91 1.41 -6.24 7.86
CA ARG A 91 1.25 -7.64 8.28
C ARG A 91 0.27 -7.85 9.44
N GLY A 92 -0.34 -6.77 9.96
CA GLY A 92 -1.30 -6.81 11.05
C GLY A 92 -0.91 -5.93 12.23
N LEU A 93 -1.61 -6.11 13.34
CA LEU A 93 -1.39 -5.39 14.59
C LEU A 93 -0.15 -5.95 15.32
N GLN A 94 0.83 -5.09 15.61
CA GLN A 94 1.94 -5.45 16.51
C GLN A 94 1.74 -4.78 17.86
N VAL A 95 1.49 -5.58 18.90
CA VAL A 95 1.43 -5.09 20.29
C VAL A 95 2.86 -4.87 20.79
N LEU A 96 3.17 -3.64 21.20
CA LEU A 96 4.51 -3.25 21.63
C LEU A 96 4.69 -3.37 23.14
N ALA A 97 3.81 -2.75 23.93
CA ALA A 97 3.85 -2.71 25.39
C ALA A 97 2.61 -1.97 25.96
N ARG A 98 2.64 -1.62 27.25
CA ARG A 98 1.78 -0.57 27.83
C ARG A 98 2.45 0.80 27.65
N PRO A 99 1.71 1.91 27.40
CA PRO A 99 2.27 3.26 27.40
C PRO A 99 3.02 3.54 28.71
N GLY A 100 4.32 3.89 28.63
CA GLY A 100 5.20 4.01 29.80
C GLY A 100 6.69 3.74 29.49
N GLU A 101 7.44 3.28 30.51
CA GLU A 101 8.92 3.25 30.60
C GLU A 101 9.68 2.68 29.39
N ASP A 102 9.07 1.81 28.58
CA ASP A 102 9.70 1.18 27.40
C ASP A 102 8.97 1.44 26.07
N GLY A 103 7.86 2.20 26.06
CA GLY A 103 6.97 2.33 24.89
C GLY A 103 7.54 3.19 23.75
N GLY A 104 8.41 4.15 24.07
CA GLY A 104 9.14 4.94 23.06
C GLY A 104 10.24 4.13 22.38
N ASP A 105 11.01 3.39 23.17
CA ASP A 105 12.14 2.57 22.68
C ASP A 105 11.65 1.39 21.83
N ALA A 106 10.49 0.80 22.18
CA ALA A 106 9.85 -0.25 21.38
C ALA A 106 9.36 0.24 20.00
N LEU A 107 9.03 1.54 19.89
CA LEU A 107 8.61 2.15 18.64
C LEU A 107 9.81 2.42 17.71
N GLU A 108 10.93 2.90 18.27
CA GLU A 108 12.18 3.12 17.52
C GLU A 108 12.78 1.80 17.01
N ALA A 109 12.52 0.68 17.70
CA ALA A 109 12.96 -0.65 17.29
C ALA A 109 12.03 -1.33 16.25
N ALA A 110 10.87 -0.75 15.93
CA ALA A 110 9.92 -1.35 15.01
C ALA A 110 10.35 -1.15 13.55
N PRO A 111 10.42 -2.22 12.74
CA PRO A 111 10.84 -2.10 11.35
C PRO A 111 9.71 -1.51 10.50
N VAL A 112 9.78 -0.22 10.22
CA VAL A 112 8.83 0.48 9.36
C VAL A 112 9.48 0.74 8.00
N ASP A 113 9.66 -0.31 7.20
CA ASP A 113 10.37 -0.18 5.91
C ASP A 113 9.50 0.43 4.79
N ARG A 114 8.21 0.71 5.05
CA ARG A 114 7.29 1.30 4.08
C ARG A 114 6.37 2.35 4.72
N PRO A 115 5.98 3.40 3.96
CA PRO A 115 4.89 4.27 4.37
C PRO A 115 3.63 3.42 4.62
N PRO A 116 2.87 3.70 5.69
CA PRO A 116 1.69 2.93 6.02
C PRO A 116 0.62 3.19 4.96
N ASP A 117 -0.06 2.11 4.59
CA ASP A 117 -1.23 2.15 3.75
C ASP A 117 -2.44 2.56 4.61
N PRO A 118 -3.16 3.65 4.30
CA PRO A 118 -4.35 4.05 5.05
C PRO A 118 -5.40 2.93 5.18
N GLU A 119 -5.44 2.00 4.22
CA GLU A 119 -6.31 0.81 4.29
C GLU A 119 -5.95 -0.13 5.44
N VAL A 120 -4.66 -0.25 5.79
CA VAL A 120 -4.18 -1.10 6.89
C VAL A 120 -4.66 -0.53 8.22
N THR A 121 -4.50 0.77 8.44
CA THR A 121 -4.97 1.46 9.65
C THR A 121 -6.49 1.36 9.77
N ALA A 122 -7.21 1.56 8.67
CA ALA A 122 -8.66 1.42 8.60
C ALA A 122 -9.13 -0.02 8.95
N ARG A 123 -8.48 -1.05 8.39
CA ARG A 123 -8.74 -2.46 8.70
C ARG A 123 -8.52 -2.74 10.18
N ILE A 124 -7.36 -2.37 10.72
CA ILE A 124 -7.00 -2.65 12.12
C ILE A 124 -7.97 -1.96 13.09
N LEU A 125 -8.40 -0.73 12.78
CA LEU A 125 -9.41 -0.04 13.57
C LEU A 125 -10.73 -0.83 13.62
N ARG A 126 -11.17 -1.38 12.48
CA ARG A 126 -12.37 -2.22 12.39
C ARG A 126 -12.21 -3.49 13.23
N ASP A 127 -11.06 -4.16 13.12
CA ASP A 127 -10.77 -5.39 13.83
C ASP A 127 -10.79 -5.17 15.36
N LEU A 128 -10.23 -4.06 15.85
CA LEU A 128 -10.27 -3.70 17.28
C LEU A 128 -11.69 -3.41 17.78
N VAL A 129 -12.52 -2.75 16.97
CA VAL A 129 -13.93 -2.51 17.31
C VAL A 129 -14.69 -3.83 17.38
N ASP A 130 -14.50 -4.72 16.41
CA ASP A 130 -15.21 -6.00 16.37
C ASP A 130 -14.69 -6.98 17.44
N ALA A 131 -13.43 -6.83 17.88
CA ALA A 131 -12.86 -7.52 19.03
C ALA A 131 -13.39 -7.02 20.39
N GLY A 132 -14.11 -5.89 20.42
CA GLY A 132 -14.76 -5.38 21.62
C GLY A 132 -13.88 -4.48 22.49
N ALA A 133 -12.96 -3.72 21.89
CA ALA A 133 -12.20 -2.69 22.60
C ALA A 133 -13.11 -1.75 23.40
N ASP A 134 -12.66 -1.27 24.57
CA ASP A 134 -13.44 -0.33 25.41
C ASP A 134 -13.31 1.11 24.90
N SER A 135 -12.15 1.45 24.33
CA SER A 135 -11.87 2.75 23.71
C SER A 135 -10.65 2.65 22.82
N ILE A 136 -10.58 3.43 21.75
CA ILE A 136 -9.45 3.44 20.81
C ILE A 136 -8.98 4.87 20.62
N LEU A 137 -7.69 5.12 20.83
CA LEU A 137 -6.99 6.36 20.47
C LEU A 137 -6.06 6.06 19.29
N LEU A 138 -6.33 6.63 18.13
CA LEU A 138 -5.45 6.57 16.96
C LEU A 138 -4.56 7.81 16.91
N LEU A 139 -3.26 7.58 17.04
CA LEU A 139 -2.20 8.57 16.87
C LEU A 139 -1.60 8.42 15.47
N SER A 140 -1.80 9.40 14.60
CA SER A 140 -1.29 9.41 13.23
C SER A 140 -0.94 10.84 12.82
N THR A 141 -0.15 11.00 11.77
CA THR A 141 0.02 12.29 11.10
C THR A 141 -1.19 12.64 10.23
N PHE A 142 -2.04 11.65 9.89
CA PHE A 142 -3.16 11.75 8.93
C PHE A 142 -2.76 12.31 7.56
N ARG A 143 -1.47 12.17 7.20
CA ARG A 143 -0.96 12.52 5.88
C ARG A 143 -1.18 11.32 4.96
N GLY A 144 -2.03 11.48 3.97
CA GLY A 144 -2.41 10.40 3.04
C GLY A 144 -3.82 10.58 2.48
N ASP A 145 -4.36 9.55 1.84
CA ASP A 145 -5.77 9.50 1.47
C ASP A 145 -6.63 9.22 2.72
N PRO A 146 -7.53 10.13 3.13
CA PRO A 146 -8.40 9.91 4.27
C PRO A 146 -9.54 8.92 3.98
N ALA A 147 -9.85 8.65 2.70
CA ALA A 147 -11.06 7.92 2.32
C ALA A 147 -11.22 6.53 2.98
N PRO A 148 -10.17 5.70 3.13
CA PRO A 148 -10.29 4.42 3.83
C PRO A 148 -10.66 4.56 5.30
N LEU A 149 -10.09 5.56 5.99
CA LEU A 149 -10.36 5.83 7.40
C LEU A 149 -11.77 6.41 7.58
N ASP A 150 -12.15 7.40 6.75
CA ASP A 150 -13.48 8.00 6.76
C ASP A 150 -14.57 6.96 6.55
N ALA A 151 -14.39 6.03 5.61
CA ALA A 151 -15.33 4.94 5.37
C ALA A 151 -15.55 4.04 6.61
N VAL A 152 -14.50 3.82 7.41
CA VAL A 152 -14.62 3.09 8.68
C VAL A 152 -15.39 3.91 9.70
N LEU A 153 -15.03 5.18 9.89
CA LEU A 153 -15.70 6.07 10.84
C LEU A 153 -17.19 6.23 10.51
N ASP A 154 -17.54 6.44 9.25
CA ASP A 154 -18.93 6.51 8.78
C ASP A 154 -19.71 5.21 9.07
N SER A 155 -19.07 4.06 8.87
CA SER A 155 -19.65 2.76 9.18
C SER A 155 -19.89 2.59 10.68
N LEU A 156 -18.95 3.03 11.52
CA LEU A 156 -19.06 3.02 12.98
C LEU A 156 -20.17 3.96 13.46
N GLU A 157 -20.28 5.17 12.90
CA GLU A 157 -21.38 6.08 13.20
C GLU A 157 -22.73 5.49 12.81
N ALA A 158 -22.82 4.90 11.61
CA ALA A 158 -24.04 4.23 11.15
C ALA A 158 -24.41 3.04 12.05
N ARG A 159 -23.43 2.35 12.64
CA ARG A 159 -23.63 1.28 13.63
C ARG A 159 -24.16 1.85 14.95
N ALA A 160 -23.57 2.93 15.46
CA ALA A 160 -24.02 3.62 16.66
C ALA A 160 -25.47 4.16 16.52
N ARG A 161 -25.81 4.76 15.37
CA ARG A 161 -27.18 5.24 15.06
C ARG A 161 -28.22 4.11 15.06
N ARG A 162 -27.81 2.87 14.80
CA ARG A 162 -28.65 1.66 14.88
C ARG A 162 -28.76 1.08 16.30
N GLY A 163 -28.20 1.75 17.31
CA GLY A 163 -28.23 1.31 18.71
C GLY A 163 -27.27 0.16 19.01
N MET A 164 -26.33 -0.14 18.11
CA MET A 164 -25.28 -1.12 18.38
C MET A 164 -24.18 -0.47 19.23
N ALA A 165 -23.60 -1.25 20.15
CA ALA A 165 -22.45 -0.80 20.92
C ALA A 165 -21.25 -0.57 20.00
N VAL A 166 -20.65 0.62 20.12
CA VAL A 166 -19.44 1.05 19.42
C VAL A 166 -18.57 1.75 20.46
N PRO A 167 -17.28 1.39 20.59
CA PRO A 167 -16.42 2.08 21.53
C PRO A 167 -16.12 3.51 21.08
N PRO A 168 -15.83 4.43 22.02
CA PRO A 168 -15.30 5.73 21.68
C PRO A 168 -13.98 5.60 20.91
N VAL A 169 -13.97 6.10 19.68
CA VAL A 169 -12.77 6.25 18.85
C VAL A 169 -12.35 7.72 18.87
N ARG A 170 -11.10 7.99 19.22
CA ARG A 170 -10.50 9.33 19.20
C ARG A 170 -9.33 9.35 18.22
N LEU A 171 -9.26 10.39 17.42
CA LEU A 171 -8.22 10.63 16.43
C LEU A 171 -7.38 11.81 16.89
N GLU A 172 -6.06 11.66 16.92
CA GLU A 172 -5.16 12.76 17.30
C GLU A 172 -3.99 12.87 16.34
N ALA A 173 -3.92 14.05 15.73
CA ALA A 173 -2.90 14.38 14.74
C ALA A 173 -1.56 14.65 15.43
N LEU A 174 -0.49 14.09 14.87
CA LEU A 174 0.89 14.30 15.28
C LEU A 174 1.67 15.05 14.20
N GLY A 175 2.63 15.88 14.63
CA GLY A 175 3.52 16.62 13.72
C GLY A 175 3.07 18.05 13.40
N GLY A 176 1.82 18.43 13.67
CA GLY A 176 1.30 19.78 13.39
C GLY A 176 1.28 20.11 11.90
N ALA A 177 0.95 21.36 11.57
CA ALA A 177 1.03 21.87 10.20
C ALA A 177 2.50 22.03 9.81
N LEU A 178 2.91 21.35 8.74
CA LEU A 178 4.23 21.49 8.13
C LEU A 178 4.15 22.41 6.94
N ARG A 179 5.24 23.12 6.62
CA ARG A 179 5.36 23.79 5.32
C ARG A 179 5.68 22.71 4.27
N ASN A 180 4.68 22.33 3.48
CA ASN A 180 4.77 21.23 2.53
C ASN A 180 4.12 21.54 1.18
N ALA A 181 4.71 21.06 0.09
CA ALA A 181 4.04 20.88 -1.18
C ALA A 181 4.28 19.48 -1.74
N GLY A 182 3.20 18.76 -2.07
CA GLY A 182 3.30 17.39 -2.58
C GLY A 182 2.54 17.17 -3.89
N VAL A 183 2.91 16.12 -4.63
CA VAL A 183 2.15 15.63 -5.78
C VAL A 183 1.14 14.58 -5.32
N ALA A 184 -0.14 14.96 -5.29
CA ALA A 184 -1.23 14.05 -4.91
C ALA A 184 -1.61 13.08 -6.04
N GLU A 185 -1.60 13.54 -7.30
CA GLU A 185 -1.91 12.70 -8.46
C GLU A 185 -1.16 13.20 -9.70
N LEU A 186 -0.70 12.26 -10.53
CA LEU A 186 -0.27 12.50 -11.90
C LEU A 186 -1.18 11.73 -12.85
N SER A 187 -1.89 12.45 -13.73
CA SER A 187 -2.75 11.88 -14.75
C SER A 187 -2.22 12.18 -16.14
N VAL A 188 -2.11 11.13 -16.95
CA VAL A 188 -1.60 11.18 -18.33
C VAL A 188 -2.59 10.51 -19.28
N PRO A 189 -2.62 10.92 -20.57
CA PRO A 189 -3.40 10.22 -21.57
C PRO A 189 -3.07 8.72 -21.62
N ARG A 190 -4.09 7.86 -21.77
CA ARG A 190 -3.90 6.40 -21.80
C ARG A 190 -3.16 5.92 -23.06
N ASP A 191 -3.34 6.65 -24.16
CA ASP A 191 -2.73 6.40 -25.46
C ASP A 191 -1.56 7.35 -25.71
N LEU A 192 -0.86 7.74 -24.65
CA LEU A 192 0.22 8.72 -24.71
C LEU A 192 1.29 8.32 -25.73
N ALA A 193 1.45 9.16 -26.75
CA ALA A 193 2.50 9.05 -27.74
C ALA A 193 3.46 10.24 -27.61
N LEU A 194 4.68 9.98 -27.14
CA LEU A 194 5.68 11.01 -26.80
C LEU A 194 6.22 11.79 -28.04
N ASP A 195 5.95 11.31 -29.25
CA ASP A 195 6.23 12.03 -30.50
C ASP A 195 5.24 13.16 -30.77
N ARG A 196 4.05 13.14 -30.15
CA ARG A 196 2.99 14.14 -30.33
C ARG A 196 2.85 15.04 -29.11
N PRO A 197 2.35 16.28 -29.30
CA PRO A 197 1.99 17.12 -28.17
C PRO A 197 0.91 16.46 -27.31
N PHE A 198 1.02 16.63 -26.00
CA PHE A 198 0.04 16.14 -25.03
C PHE A 198 -0.05 17.06 -23.82
N THR A 199 -1.12 16.92 -23.05
CA THR A 199 -1.30 17.64 -21.79
C THR A 199 -1.29 16.63 -20.65
N ALA A 200 -0.44 16.85 -19.65
CA ALA A 200 -0.45 16.11 -18.40
C ALA A 200 -1.17 16.93 -17.32
N ALA A 201 -1.94 16.27 -16.46
CA ALA A 201 -2.62 16.91 -15.35
C ALA A 201 -1.97 16.47 -14.04
N VAL A 202 -1.50 17.43 -13.25
CA VAL A 202 -0.84 17.18 -11.97
C VAL A 202 -1.68 17.82 -10.86
N ARG A 203 -2.11 17.02 -9.89
CA ARG A 203 -2.79 17.51 -8.69
C ARG A 203 -1.75 17.76 -7.60
N ILE A 204 -1.66 19.01 -7.17
CA ILE A 204 -0.72 19.48 -6.16
C ILE A 204 -1.46 19.72 -4.86
N ARG A 205 -0.90 19.23 -3.76
CA ARG A 205 -1.38 19.50 -2.40
C ARG A 205 -0.45 20.50 -1.72
N GLY A 206 -1.03 21.42 -0.97
CA GLY A 206 -0.29 22.33 -0.10
C GLY A 206 -0.67 22.12 1.35
N GLU A 207 0.31 22.27 2.24
CA GLU A 207 0.08 22.35 3.68
C GLU A 207 0.97 23.44 4.27
N GLY A 208 0.42 24.15 5.25
CA GLY A 208 1.12 25.25 5.90
C GLY A 208 1.55 26.32 4.90
N GLY A 209 2.66 26.99 5.21
CA GLY A 209 3.20 28.06 4.38
C GLY A 209 2.46 29.39 4.50
N THR A 210 2.80 30.32 3.61
CA THR A 210 2.22 31.66 3.57
C THR A 210 1.57 31.92 2.21
N PRO A 211 0.60 32.85 2.09
CA PRO A 211 -0.03 33.18 0.80
C PRO A 211 0.93 33.71 -0.28
N ALA A 212 2.18 34.03 0.08
CA ALA A 212 3.21 34.45 -0.86
C ALA A 212 4.07 33.28 -1.38
N ASP A 213 3.90 32.08 -0.83
CA ASP A 213 4.65 30.90 -1.22
C ASP A 213 4.24 30.44 -2.61
N SER A 214 5.22 29.96 -3.36
CA SER A 214 5.04 29.45 -4.71
C SER A 214 5.74 28.12 -4.86
N VAL A 215 5.09 27.20 -5.55
CA VAL A 215 5.57 25.85 -5.83
C VAL A 215 6.00 25.76 -7.29
N ASP A 216 7.22 25.29 -7.53
CA ASP A 216 7.70 24.96 -8.86
C ASP A 216 7.27 23.53 -9.20
N VAL A 217 6.46 23.36 -10.24
CA VAL A 217 5.94 22.07 -10.70
C VAL A 217 6.64 21.69 -11.99
N ARG A 218 7.21 20.48 -12.03
CA ARG A 218 7.96 19.95 -13.17
C ARG A 218 7.40 18.62 -13.62
N LEU A 219 7.38 18.41 -14.93
CA LEU A 219 7.14 17.12 -15.54
C LEU A 219 8.46 16.58 -16.10
N LEU A 220 8.80 15.36 -15.70
CA LEU A 220 10.08 14.72 -15.94
C LEU A 220 9.86 13.42 -16.73
N LEU A 221 10.79 13.11 -17.63
CA LEU A 221 10.87 11.83 -18.32
C LEU A 221 12.15 11.12 -17.90
N SER A 222 12.03 9.88 -17.42
CA SER A 222 13.17 8.99 -17.15
C SER A 222 13.25 7.92 -18.24
N PRO A 223 14.06 8.10 -19.30
CA PRO A 223 14.28 7.10 -20.35
C PRO A 223 15.24 5.98 -19.89
N GLY A 224 14.92 5.31 -18.78
CA GLY A 224 15.77 4.28 -18.17
C GLY A 224 17.07 4.84 -17.56
N GLU A 225 18.21 4.20 -17.80
CA GLU A 225 19.53 4.52 -17.19
C GLU A 225 20.13 5.88 -17.62
N GLY A 226 19.45 6.67 -18.45
CA GLY A 226 19.96 7.90 -19.07
C GLY A 226 19.83 9.20 -18.25
N GLY A 227 19.26 9.15 -17.03
CA GLY A 227 18.96 10.34 -16.23
C GLY A 227 17.64 11.02 -16.59
N GLN A 228 17.17 11.96 -15.76
CA GLN A 228 15.87 12.61 -15.92
C GLN A 228 15.93 13.80 -16.88
N VAL A 229 14.94 13.92 -17.76
CA VAL A 229 14.77 15.03 -18.70
C VAL A 229 13.52 15.83 -18.33
N GLU A 230 13.63 17.14 -18.15
CA GLU A 230 12.48 18.02 -17.91
C GLU A 230 11.72 18.25 -19.23
N LEU A 231 10.43 17.88 -19.25
CA LEU A 231 9.55 18.06 -20.40
C LEU A 231 8.79 19.39 -20.35
N ALA A 232 8.38 19.80 -19.15
CA ALA A 232 7.61 21.01 -18.90
C ALA A 232 7.81 21.49 -17.45
N ARG A 233 7.63 22.79 -17.26
CA ARG A 233 7.69 23.44 -15.93
C ARG A 233 6.66 24.56 -15.86
N THR A 234 6.07 24.72 -14.69
CA THR A 234 5.28 25.91 -14.33
C THR A 234 5.50 26.27 -12.86
N ARG A 235 5.02 27.45 -12.47
CA ARG A 235 5.03 27.91 -11.08
C ARG A 235 3.63 28.34 -10.69
N ILE A 236 3.14 27.81 -9.58
CA ILE A 236 1.80 28.11 -9.04
C ILE A 236 1.92 28.67 -7.62
N PRO A 237 0.92 29.40 -7.11
CA PRO A 237 0.83 29.65 -5.67
C PRO A 237 0.67 28.32 -4.91
N LEU A 238 1.21 28.24 -3.69
CA LEU A 238 0.98 27.10 -2.80
C LEU A 238 -0.54 26.95 -2.54
N PRO A 239 -1.14 25.78 -2.78
CA PRO A 239 -2.55 25.55 -2.45
C PRO A 239 -2.81 25.72 -0.94
N PRO A 240 -3.95 26.28 -0.53
CA PRO A 240 -4.34 26.31 0.88
C PRO A 240 -4.43 24.91 1.49
N GLU A 241 -4.21 24.82 2.80
CA GLU A 241 -4.38 23.56 3.54
C GLU A 241 -5.80 22.99 3.35
N GLY A 242 -5.88 21.73 2.96
CA GLY A 242 -7.13 21.02 2.68
C GLY A 242 -7.67 21.18 1.25
N ASP A 243 -7.06 22.06 0.44
CA ASP A 243 -7.38 22.22 -0.97
C ASP A 243 -6.26 21.64 -1.85
N ASP A 244 -6.66 21.04 -2.97
CA ASP A 244 -5.73 20.59 -4.01
C ASP A 244 -5.83 21.52 -5.25
N ALA A 245 -4.70 21.84 -5.87
CA ALA A 245 -4.65 22.57 -7.14
C ALA A 245 -4.42 21.61 -8.31
N LEU A 246 -5.26 21.70 -9.34
CA LEU A 246 -5.04 20.99 -10.60
C LEU A 246 -4.23 21.87 -11.56
N VAL A 247 -3.11 21.35 -12.04
CA VAL A 247 -2.21 22.02 -12.98
C VAL A 247 -2.13 21.23 -14.27
N GLU A 248 -2.46 21.87 -15.39
CA GLU A 248 -2.28 21.31 -16.72
C GLU A 248 -0.95 21.78 -17.30
N LEU A 249 -0.12 20.82 -17.71
CA LEU A 249 1.19 21.05 -18.33
C LEU A 249 1.15 20.57 -19.77
N ASP A 250 1.23 21.52 -20.70
CA ASP A 250 1.34 21.22 -22.13
C ASP A 250 2.78 20.84 -22.46
N VAL A 251 2.95 19.66 -23.05
CA VAL A 251 4.24 19.10 -23.43
C VAL A 251 4.34 19.10 -24.96
N PRO A 252 5.39 19.69 -25.55
CA PRO A 252 5.61 19.58 -26.98
C PRO A 252 5.91 18.13 -27.36
N GLY A 253 5.50 17.69 -28.55
CA GLY A 253 5.91 16.38 -29.06
C GLY A 253 7.40 16.32 -29.44
N GLY A 254 7.90 15.12 -29.73
CA GLY A 254 9.26 14.89 -30.21
C GLY A 254 10.19 14.22 -29.21
N TRP A 255 9.65 13.62 -28.15
CA TRP A 255 10.38 12.90 -27.11
C TRP A 255 10.41 11.39 -27.35
N ALA A 256 9.99 10.95 -28.55
CA ALA A 256 10.14 9.56 -28.95
C ALA A 256 11.63 9.23 -29.13
N THR A 257 12.07 8.16 -28.48
CA THR A 257 13.38 7.54 -28.72
C THR A 257 13.19 6.27 -29.53
N ASP A 258 14.15 5.93 -30.38
CA ASP A 258 14.15 4.73 -31.23
C ASP A 258 14.25 3.40 -30.45
N ARG A 259 14.25 3.46 -29.11
CA ARG A 259 14.31 2.31 -28.22
C ARG A 259 12.89 2.02 -27.72
N GLU A 260 12.20 1.14 -28.43
CA GLU A 260 10.85 0.67 -28.09
C GLU A 260 10.84 -0.18 -26.80
N GLU A 261 11.99 -0.73 -26.38
CA GLU A 261 12.09 -1.70 -25.28
C GLU A 261 12.41 -1.11 -23.90
N VAL A 262 12.67 0.20 -23.78
CA VAL A 262 13.03 0.79 -22.48
C VAL A 262 11.75 1.28 -21.79
N PRO A 263 11.39 0.75 -20.59
CA PRO A 263 10.24 1.22 -19.84
C PRO A 263 10.43 2.71 -19.53
N ARG A 264 9.42 3.50 -19.89
CA ARG A 264 9.46 4.97 -19.74
C ARG A 264 8.64 5.34 -18.52
N VAL A 265 9.27 6.09 -17.62
CA VAL A 265 8.59 6.62 -16.44
C VAL A 265 8.41 8.11 -16.63
N LEU A 266 7.16 8.55 -16.62
CA LEU A 266 6.83 9.96 -16.53
C LEU A 266 6.68 10.31 -15.05
N GLY A 267 7.45 11.29 -14.56
CA GLY A 267 7.36 11.77 -13.20
C GLY A 267 6.79 13.18 -13.15
N ALA A 268 6.00 13.48 -12.13
CA ALA A 268 5.77 14.84 -11.69
C ALA A 268 6.61 15.09 -10.44
N ALA A 269 7.20 16.27 -10.34
CA ALA A 269 7.97 16.70 -9.20
C ALA A 269 7.57 18.12 -8.80
N VAL A 270 7.48 18.37 -7.51
CA VAL A 270 7.33 19.72 -6.95
C VAL A 270 8.59 20.16 -6.21
N GLU A 271 8.71 21.47 -6.04
CA GLU A 271 9.74 22.08 -5.22
C GLU A 271 9.15 23.32 -4.52
N LEU A 272 9.15 23.31 -3.20
CA LEU A 272 8.79 24.42 -2.33
C LEU A 272 10.04 24.84 -1.54
N GLU A 273 10.35 26.14 -1.50
CA GLU A 273 11.49 26.62 -0.72
C GLU A 273 11.24 26.41 0.77
N GLY A 274 12.11 25.65 1.44
CA GLY A 274 11.95 25.32 2.85
C GLY A 274 10.85 24.28 3.09
N ASP A 275 10.61 23.42 2.10
CA ASP A 275 9.79 22.23 2.25
C ASP A 275 10.30 21.33 3.38
N GLU A 276 9.37 20.88 4.22
CA GLU A 276 9.66 20.06 5.40
C GLU A 276 9.32 18.58 5.19
N TRP A 277 8.78 18.18 4.03
CA TRP A 277 8.28 16.84 3.76
C TRP A 277 8.53 16.36 2.31
N PRO A 278 9.79 16.10 1.93
CA PRO A 278 10.15 15.77 0.55
C PRO A 278 9.69 14.37 0.06
N ALA A 279 9.01 13.61 0.92
CA ALA A 279 8.60 12.24 0.60
C ALA A 279 7.40 12.18 -0.37
N ASP A 280 6.60 13.24 -0.45
CA ASP A 280 5.48 13.37 -1.40
C ASP A 280 5.79 14.37 -2.54
N ASP A 281 7.02 14.88 -2.63
CA ASP A 281 7.47 15.78 -3.69
C ASP A 281 7.34 15.19 -5.10
N ARG A 282 7.23 13.86 -5.21
CA ARG A 282 7.30 13.15 -6.50
C ARG A 282 6.24 12.08 -6.62
N GLN A 283 5.65 12.00 -7.81
CA GLN A 283 4.78 10.92 -8.22
C GLN A 283 5.14 10.45 -9.61
N GLU A 284 5.10 9.14 -9.84
CA GLU A 284 5.47 8.51 -11.11
C GLU A 284 4.27 7.82 -11.76
N ALA A 285 4.11 8.04 -13.06
CA ALA A 285 3.24 7.27 -13.94
C ALA A 285 4.12 6.46 -14.88
N ARG A 286 4.02 5.13 -14.78
CA ARG A 286 4.66 4.24 -15.76
C ARG A 286 3.87 4.32 -17.05
N LEU A 287 4.57 4.66 -18.13
CA LEU A 287 4.03 4.55 -19.46
C LEU A 287 4.21 3.10 -19.85
N ASP A 288 3.24 2.29 -19.43
CA ASP A 288 3.18 0.91 -19.88
C ASP A 288 3.09 0.94 -21.41
N ALA A 289 4.09 0.37 -22.08
CA ALA A 289 3.82 -0.19 -23.39
C ALA A 289 2.63 -1.12 -23.18
N LEU A 290 1.55 -0.94 -23.96
CA LEU A 290 0.38 -1.81 -23.93
C LEU A 290 0.88 -3.26 -23.73
N PRO A 291 0.50 -3.95 -22.64
CA PRO A 291 1.10 -5.23 -22.34
C PRO A 291 0.86 -6.17 -23.52
N ASP A 292 1.94 -6.70 -24.10
CA ASP A 292 1.88 -7.66 -25.21
C ASP A 292 1.19 -8.98 -24.80
N GLY A 293 0.86 -9.15 -23.51
CA GLY A 293 0.17 -10.31 -22.97
C GLY A 293 -0.26 -10.13 -21.51
N ILE A 294 -1.08 -11.05 -21.02
CA ILE A 294 -1.52 -11.11 -19.63
C ILE A 294 -0.73 -12.22 -18.92
N LEU A 295 -0.01 -11.86 -17.85
CA LEU A 295 0.70 -12.82 -17.00
C LEU A 295 -0.19 -13.28 -15.84
N LEU A 296 -0.45 -14.58 -15.74
CA LEU A 296 -1.18 -15.18 -14.63
C LEU A 296 -0.27 -16.12 -13.84
N ILE A 297 -0.07 -15.82 -12.56
CA ILE A 297 0.74 -16.62 -11.65
C ILE A 297 -0.20 -17.33 -10.68
N SER A 298 -0.30 -18.66 -10.79
CA SER A 298 -1.02 -19.47 -9.82
C SER A 298 -0.06 -19.98 -8.75
N VAL A 299 -0.20 -19.48 -7.52
CA VAL A 299 0.70 -19.79 -6.40
C VAL A 299 0.33 -21.11 -5.70
N ALA A 300 -0.93 -21.57 -5.86
CA ALA A 300 -1.41 -22.85 -5.36
C ALA A 300 -2.59 -23.35 -6.20
N PRO A 301 -2.36 -23.79 -7.46
CA PRO A 301 -3.45 -24.26 -8.31
C PRO A 301 -4.03 -25.57 -7.75
N ASP A 302 -5.25 -25.51 -7.23
CA ASP A 302 -6.12 -26.66 -6.95
C ASP A 302 -6.84 -27.15 -8.23
N TRP A 303 -6.73 -26.39 -9.32
CA TRP A 303 -7.23 -26.68 -10.66
C TRP A 303 -6.09 -26.79 -11.68
N GLU A 304 -6.36 -27.43 -12.81
CA GLU A 304 -5.34 -27.70 -13.82
C GLU A 304 -5.15 -26.51 -14.80
N PRO A 305 -4.05 -25.73 -14.73
CA PRO A 305 -3.99 -24.42 -15.38
C PRO A 305 -4.11 -24.40 -16.89
N ARG A 306 -3.74 -25.52 -17.53
CA ARG A 306 -3.92 -25.74 -18.98
C ARG A 306 -5.36 -25.66 -19.47
N THR A 307 -6.36 -25.81 -18.59
CA THR A 307 -7.77 -25.68 -18.98
C THR A 307 -8.23 -24.22 -19.07
N LEU A 308 -7.50 -23.29 -18.43
CA LEU A 308 -7.84 -21.88 -18.40
C LEU A 308 -7.21 -21.11 -19.58
N LEU A 309 -6.04 -21.54 -20.06
CA LEU A 309 -5.34 -20.88 -21.19
C LEU A 309 -6.24 -20.68 -22.43
N PRO A 310 -7.01 -21.68 -22.90
CA PRO A 310 -7.88 -21.49 -24.07
C PRO A 310 -9.10 -20.60 -23.77
N VAL A 311 -9.51 -20.48 -22.51
CA VAL A 311 -10.59 -19.58 -22.09
C VAL A 311 -10.09 -18.14 -22.12
N LEU A 312 -8.87 -17.92 -21.62
CA LEU A 312 -8.21 -16.62 -21.63
C LEU A 312 -7.95 -16.14 -23.05
N GLU A 313 -7.37 -16.98 -23.91
CA GLU A 313 -7.15 -16.65 -25.33
C GLU A 313 -8.42 -16.16 -26.01
N ARG A 314 -9.55 -16.85 -25.76
CA ARG A 314 -10.84 -16.49 -26.36
C ARG A 314 -11.46 -15.24 -25.74
N SER A 315 -11.26 -14.99 -24.45
CA SER A 315 -11.87 -13.84 -23.77
C SER A 315 -11.08 -12.56 -23.95
N THR A 316 -9.76 -12.66 -24.09
CA THR A 316 -8.85 -11.51 -24.20
C THR A 316 -8.47 -11.22 -25.65
N GLY A 317 -8.54 -12.22 -26.54
CA GLY A 317 -8.05 -12.11 -27.92
C GLY A 317 -6.52 -12.11 -28.03
N LEU A 318 -5.81 -12.36 -26.92
CA LEU A 318 -4.34 -12.41 -26.84
C LEU A 318 -3.85 -13.86 -26.79
N PRO A 319 -2.69 -14.19 -27.37
CA PRO A 319 -2.08 -15.51 -27.20
C PRO A 319 -1.81 -15.79 -25.71
N ALA A 320 -2.16 -16.99 -25.22
CA ALA A 320 -1.96 -17.37 -23.83
C ALA A 320 -0.95 -18.51 -23.74
N GLU A 321 0.22 -18.20 -23.20
CA GLU A 321 1.24 -19.19 -22.85
C GLU A 321 1.23 -19.43 -21.33
N GLY A 322 1.50 -20.66 -20.91
CA GLY A 322 1.55 -21.02 -19.49
C GLY A 322 2.84 -21.75 -19.15
N TRP A 323 3.36 -21.51 -17.94
CA TRP A 323 4.55 -22.18 -17.43
C TRP A 323 4.32 -22.70 -16.01
N LEU A 324 4.85 -23.89 -15.74
CA LEU A 324 4.87 -24.51 -14.42
C LEU A 324 6.26 -24.32 -13.81
N ARG A 325 6.32 -23.64 -12.66
CA ARG A 325 7.53 -23.62 -11.85
C ARG A 325 7.71 -24.99 -11.19
N THR A 326 8.87 -25.58 -11.39
CA THR A 326 9.30 -26.81 -10.74
C THR A 326 10.58 -26.56 -9.95
N GLY A 327 10.69 -27.17 -8.78
CA GLY A 327 11.81 -27.01 -7.85
C GLY A 327 11.39 -26.39 -6.50
N PRO A 328 12.17 -26.62 -5.44
CA PRO A 328 11.89 -26.07 -4.12
C PRO A 328 12.04 -24.54 -4.09
N PRO A 329 11.36 -23.85 -3.16
CA PRO A 329 11.56 -22.41 -2.95
C PRO A 329 13.04 -22.14 -2.61
N GLY A 330 13.65 -21.14 -3.26
CA GLY A 330 15.04 -20.73 -3.01
C GLY A 330 16.11 -21.40 -3.89
N GLU A 331 15.75 -22.35 -4.75
CA GLU A 331 16.64 -22.85 -5.81
C GLU A 331 16.30 -22.21 -7.17
N ALA A 332 17.27 -22.23 -8.10
CA ALA A 332 17.09 -21.76 -9.47
C ALA A 332 15.85 -22.43 -10.10
N ALA A 333 14.81 -21.63 -10.34
CA ALA A 333 13.52 -22.10 -10.79
C ALA A 333 13.64 -22.78 -12.18
N ARG A 334 13.13 -24.01 -12.29
CA ARG A 334 12.97 -24.67 -13.60
C ARG A 334 11.54 -24.46 -14.07
N TRP A 335 11.38 -23.78 -15.19
CA TRP A 335 10.07 -23.53 -15.80
C TRP A 335 9.79 -24.56 -16.90
N LEU A 336 8.66 -25.23 -16.80
CA LEU A 336 8.17 -26.17 -17.83
C LEU A 336 6.99 -25.56 -18.57
N PRO A 337 6.99 -25.52 -19.91
CA PRO A 337 5.85 -25.02 -20.66
C PRO A 337 4.62 -25.93 -20.46
N LEU A 338 3.46 -25.32 -20.27
CA LEU A 338 2.16 -25.99 -20.23
C LEU A 338 1.59 -26.01 -21.65
N HIS A 339 1.67 -27.16 -22.30
CA HIS A 339 1.02 -27.33 -23.60
C HIS A 339 -0.50 -27.50 -23.44
N GLY A 340 -1.26 -26.91 -24.37
CA GLY A 340 -2.68 -27.20 -24.53
C GLY A 340 -2.93 -28.69 -24.85
N PRO A 341 -4.19 -29.16 -24.78
CA PRO A 341 -4.54 -30.58 -24.94
C PRO A 341 -4.08 -31.20 -26.28
N ASP A 342 -3.79 -30.38 -27.29
CA ASP A 342 -3.40 -30.86 -28.63
C ASP A 342 -1.89 -30.97 -28.84
N GLY A 343 -1.06 -30.71 -27.83
CA GLY A 343 0.38 -31.03 -27.83
C GLY A 343 1.23 -30.31 -28.90
N ALA A 344 0.67 -29.37 -29.65
CA ALA A 344 1.41 -28.57 -30.60
C ALA A 344 1.92 -27.29 -29.92
N PRO A 345 3.20 -26.90 -30.11
CA PRO A 345 3.60 -25.53 -29.82
C PRO A 345 2.74 -24.60 -30.68
N ALA A 346 2.27 -23.50 -30.09
CA ALA A 346 1.64 -22.43 -30.86
C ALA A 346 2.63 -22.03 -31.96
N ALA A 347 2.24 -22.23 -33.22
CA ALA A 347 3.08 -21.92 -34.36
C ALA A 347 3.30 -20.41 -34.39
N GLY A 348 4.47 -19.95 -33.93
CA GLY A 348 4.86 -18.54 -33.95
C GLY A 348 5.80 -18.06 -32.84
N SER A 349 6.11 -18.86 -31.83
CA SER A 349 6.88 -18.39 -30.66
C SER A 349 8.38 -18.69 -30.78
N GLY A 350 9.12 -17.71 -31.28
CA GLY A 350 10.56 -17.56 -31.05
C GLY A 350 10.84 -16.62 -29.87
N ALA A 351 9.97 -16.59 -28.86
CA ALA A 351 10.16 -15.75 -27.69
C ALA A 351 11.29 -16.34 -26.81
N PRO A 352 12.29 -15.54 -26.42
CA PRO A 352 13.32 -15.99 -25.50
C PRO A 352 12.68 -16.34 -24.14
N LEU A 353 13.23 -17.37 -23.49
CA LEU A 353 12.90 -17.71 -22.11
C LEU A 353 13.01 -16.44 -21.24
N PRO A 354 12.10 -16.20 -20.28
CA PRO A 354 12.29 -15.14 -19.30
C PRO A 354 13.60 -15.41 -18.57
N GLU A 355 14.61 -14.58 -18.85
CA GLU A 355 15.86 -14.61 -18.10
C GLU A 355 15.55 -14.30 -16.64
N THR A 356 16.25 -14.99 -15.77
CA THR A 356 16.17 -14.86 -14.31
C THR A 356 16.58 -13.46 -13.88
N GLY A 357 15.68 -12.49 -14.00
CA GLY A 357 15.67 -11.30 -13.18
C GLY A 357 14.97 -11.64 -11.87
N ASP A 358 15.65 -11.40 -10.76
CA ASP A 358 15.15 -11.63 -9.40
C ASP A 358 13.79 -10.95 -9.18
N LEU A 359 12.70 -11.70 -9.35
CA LEU A 359 11.41 -11.43 -8.74
C LEU A 359 11.45 -12.08 -7.35
N ALA A 360 12.08 -11.38 -6.42
CA ALA A 360 11.99 -11.61 -4.98
C ALA A 360 10.82 -10.82 -4.38
#